data_AF-A0A8J4LW85-F1
#
_entry.id   AF-A0A8J4LW85-F1
#
_cell.length_a   1.000
_cell.length_b   1.000
_cell.length_c   1.000
_cell.angle_alpha   90.00
_cell.angle_beta   90.00
_cell.angle_gamma   90.00
#
_symmetry.space_group_name_H-M   'P 1'
#
loop_
_entity.id
_entity.type
_entity.pdbx_description
1 polymer ?
#
loop_
_entity_poly.entity_id
_entity_poly.type
_entity_poly.pdbx_seq_one_letter_code
_entity_poly.pdbx_strand_id
1 'polypeptide(L)'
;MEEIEKLERQISDLEAEIRVLSAKAESAEDTEDKKYYRALVLKKLDRLLKEQELLVEKEDNLLKEKELLVKEKELLLKEKELLVKKEEKEILLLEKDKDLRKENLLRLQRLGARGEFGSAAGLGVESTAGSVPISGVNSTTWEDIRTVYNVVIRMVSTALLTAAEVHETEPFSWQPQGEANPINRNAAVQYLSRMVPPPAGQEWYDGAARRNMLDCDLPMAGIKLRGSCDIALCTSAAVRGNLPEHGLRIVVELKKDEVNFNPYQLAVELLVANQRSPFLKPIGVMTDLVRHQC
;
A
#
# COMPACT_ATOMS: atom_id res chain seq x y z
N MET A 1 2.60 -29.45 -14.45
CA MET A 1 2.30 -29.57 -15.90
C MET A 1 3.46 -30.17 -16.67
N GLU A 2 4.65 -29.54 -16.69
CA GLU A 2 5.80 -30.06 -17.45
C GLU A 2 6.18 -31.51 -17.07
N GLU A 3 6.13 -31.86 -15.78
CA GLU A 3 6.41 -33.23 -15.34
C GLU A 3 5.36 -34.27 -15.80
N ILE A 4 4.10 -33.87 -15.95
CA ILE A 4 3.01 -34.72 -16.44
C ILE A 4 3.24 -34.99 -17.93
N GLU A 5 3.48 -33.93 -18.71
CA GLU A 5 3.80 -34.05 -20.14
C GLU A 5 5.03 -34.92 -20.41
N LYS A 6 6.03 -34.84 -19.52
CA LYS A 6 7.22 -35.69 -19.60
C LYS A 6 6.88 -37.16 -19.37
N LEU A 7 6.04 -37.48 -18.38
CA LEU A 7 5.60 -38.85 -18.09
C LEU A 7 4.73 -39.40 -19.21
N GLU A 8 3.82 -38.60 -19.77
CA GLU A 8 3.00 -39.01 -20.91
C GLU A 8 3.87 -39.41 -22.12
N ARG A 9 4.94 -38.64 -22.40
CA ARG A 9 5.90 -39.01 -23.44
C ARG A 9 6.64 -40.32 -23.12
N GLN A 10 7.10 -40.50 -21.88
CA GLN A 10 7.77 -41.73 -21.44
C GLN A 10 6.87 -42.97 -21.59
N ILE A 11 5.60 -42.84 -21.19
CA ILE A 11 4.57 -43.87 -21.36
C ILE A 11 4.38 -44.19 -22.85
N SER A 12 4.25 -43.16 -23.69
CA SER A 12 4.09 -43.34 -25.14
C SER A 12 5.28 -44.06 -25.79
N ASP A 13 6.50 -43.69 -25.42
CA ASP A 13 7.73 -44.34 -25.89
C ASP A 13 7.79 -45.82 -25.44
N LEU A 14 7.44 -46.11 -24.18
CA LEU A 14 7.39 -47.48 -23.66
C LEU A 14 6.34 -48.34 -24.39
N GLU A 15 5.16 -47.80 -24.68
CA GLU A 15 4.15 -48.49 -25.47
C GLU A 15 4.65 -48.84 -26.87
N ALA A 16 5.37 -47.93 -27.52
CA ALA A 16 5.97 -48.17 -28.83
C ALA A 16 7.01 -49.30 -28.77
N GLU A 17 7.89 -49.28 -27.77
CA GLU A 17 8.88 -50.35 -27.54
C GLU A 17 8.21 -51.71 -27.31
N ILE A 18 7.16 -51.76 -26.48
CA ILE A 18 6.39 -52.97 -26.20
C ILE A 18 5.79 -53.55 -27.49
N ARG A 19 5.22 -52.70 -28.37
CA ARG A 19 4.67 -53.15 -29.66
C ARG A 19 5.75 -53.81 -30.53
N VAL A 20 6.93 -53.21 -30.63
CA VAL A 20 8.05 -53.77 -31.41
C VAL A 20 8.52 -55.10 -30.83
N LEU A 21 8.65 -55.21 -29.51
CA LEU A 21 9.08 -56.45 -28.85
C LEU A 21 8.04 -57.57 -28.98
N SER A 22 6.75 -57.25 -28.90
CA SER A 22 5.67 -58.21 -29.13
C SER A 22 5.70 -58.75 -30.56
N ALA A 23 5.87 -57.88 -31.57
CA ALA A 23 6.01 -58.31 -32.96
C ALA A 23 7.22 -59.25 -33.16
N LYS A 24 8.37 -58.96 -32.53
CA LYS A 24 9.54 -59.84 -32.55
C LYS A 24 9.28 -61.20 -31.89
N ALA A 25 8.55 -61.21 -30.77
CA ALA A 25 8.17 -62.45 -30.09
C ALA A 25 7.25 -63.33 -30.95
N GLU A 26 6.41 -62.71 -31.79
CA GLU A 26 5.50 -63.42 -32.69
C GLU A 26 6.23 -63.98 -33.91
N SER A 27 7.21 -63.26 -34.46
CA SER A 27 7.99 -63.69 -35.62
C SER A 27 9.12 -64.68 -35.30
N ALA A 28 9.49 -64.87 -34.03
CA ALA A 28 10.58 -65.75 -33.64
C ALA A 28 10.22 -67.24 -33.88
N GLU A 29 11.06 -67.94 -34.67
CA GLU A 29 10.91 -69.38 -34.94
C GLU A 29 11.43 -70.24 -33.78
N ASP A 30 12.49 -69.81 -33.10
CA ASP A 30 13.04 -70.50 -31.93
C ASP A 30 12.20 -70.24 -30.67
N THR A 31 11.91 -71.33 -29.95
CA THR A 31 11.12 -71.33 -28.71
C THR A 31 11.80 -70.56 -27.57
N GLU A 32 13.13 -70.58 -27.47
CA GLU A 32 13.86 -69.85 -26.43
C GLU A 32 13.85 -68.34 -26.71
N ASP A 33 14.09 -67.91 -27.95
CA ASP A 33 13.96 -66.50 -28.35
C ASP A 33 12.56 -65.95 -28.08
N LYS A 34 11.52 -66.72 -28.40
CA LYS A 34 10.13 -66.35 -28.11
C LYS A 34 9.89 -66.17 -26.61
N LYS A 35 10.44 -67.04 -25.78
CA LYS A 35 10.36 -66.96 -24.31
C LYS A 35 11.10 -65.74 -23.79
N TYR A 36 12.28 -65.45 -24.34
CA TYR A 36 13.08 -64.26 -24.03
C TYR A 36 12.31 -62.96 -24.33
N TYR A 37 11.79 -62.79 -25.55
CA TYR A 37 11.04 -61.58 -25.91
C TYR A 37 9.77 -61.42 -25.07
N ARG A 38 9.05 -62.51 -24.77
CA ARG A 38 7.89 -62.47 -23.86
C ARG A 38 8.26 -62.00 -22.45
N ALA A 39 9.36 -62.48 -21.89
CA ALA A 39 9.84 -62.03 -20.59
C ALA A 39 10.19 -60.53 -20.61
N LEU A 40 10.79 -60.04 -21.69
CA LEU A 40 11.12 -58.63 -21.85
C LEU A 40 9.86 -57.75 -21.98
N VAL A 41 8.86 -58.21 -22.73
CA VAL A 41 7.53 -57.55 -22.84
C VAL A 41 6.87 -57.46 -21.46
N LEU A 42 6.85 -58.54 -20.68
CA LEU A 42 6.28 -58.52 -19.33
C LEU A 42 6.98 -57.53 -18.41
N LYS A 43 8.32 -57.47 -18.45
CA LYS A 43 9.10 -56.50 -17.67
C LYS A 43 8.80 -55.06 -18.07
N LYS A 44 8.59 -54.80 -19.38
CA LYS A 44 8.23 -53.47 -19.89
C LYS A 44 6.79 -53.09 -19.54
N LEU A 45 5.85 -54.04 -19.58
CA LEU A 45 4.47 -53.84 -19.14
C LEU A 45 4.38 -53.49 -17.64
N ASP A 46 5.13 -54.18 -16.78
CA ASP A 46 5.22 -53.84 -15.34
C ASP A 46 5.73 -52.40 -15.13
N ARG A 47 6.73 -51.98 -15.92
CA ARG A 47 7.22 -50.61 -15.88
C ARG A 47 6.17 -49.61 -16.38
N LEU A 48 5.48 -49.92 -17.48
CA LEU A 48 4.41 -49.07 -18.03
C LEU A 48 3.29 -48.85 -17.00
N LEU A 49 2.88 -49.90 -16.29
CA LEU A 49 1.87 -49.80 -15.22
C LEU A 49 2.32 -48.86 -14.11
N LYS A 50 3.56 -48.98 -13.64
CA LYS A 50 4.11 -48.08 -12.61
C LYS A 50 4.16 -46.62 -13.07
N GLU A 51 4.53 -46.37 -14.32
CA GLU A 51 4.56 -45.01 -14.86
C GLU A 51 3.13 -44.44 -15.01
N GLN A 52 2.14 -45.25 -15.39
CA GLN A 52 0.73 -44.86 -15.43
C GLN A 52 0.16 -44.57 -14.03
N GLU A 53 0.44 -45.40 -13.03
CA GLU A 53 0.04 -45.14 -11.63
C GLU A 53 0.59 -43.81 -11.12
N LEU A 54 1.86 -43.51 -11.41
CA LEU A 54 2.50 -42.27 -11.02
C LEU A 54 1.93 -41.04 -11.75
N LEU A 55 1.51 -41.20 -13.02
CA LEU A 55 0.79 -40.16 -13.75
C LEU A 55 -0.55 -39.82 -13.07
N VAL A 56 -1.35 -40.84 -12.73
CA VAL A 56 -2.63 -40.66 -12.03
C VAL A 56 -2.44 -39.95 -10.69
N GLU A 57 -1.45 -40.37 -9.90
CA GLU A 57 -1.15 -39.72 -8.61
C GLU A 57 -0.81 -38.23 -8.77
N LYS A 58 -0.05 -37.87 -9.83
CA LYS A 58 0.27 -36.46 -10.11
C LYS A 58 -0.94 -35.67 -10.57
N GLU A 59 -1.82 -36.25 -11.37
CA GLU A 59 -3.07 -35.60 -11.79
C GLU A 59 -3.99 -35.35 -10.59
N ASP A 60 -4.13 -36.32 -9.69
CA ASP A 60 -4.90 -36.18 -8.45
C ASP A 60 -4.36 -35.06 -7.55
N ASN A 61 -3.03 -34.96 -7.42
CA ASN A 61 -2.40 -33.89 -6.66
C ASN A 61 -2.64 -32.51 -7.30
N LEU A 62 -2.56 -32.41 -8.63
CA LEU A 62 -2.88 -31.19 -9.36
C LEU A 62 -4.36 -30.78 -9.18
N LEU A 63 -5.27 -31.76 -9.15
CA LEU A 63 -6.68 -31.52 -8.89
C LEU A 63 -6.92 -30.95 -7.49
N LYS A 64 -6.29 -31.53 -6.46
CA LYS A 64 -6.35 -31.02 -5.08
C LYS A 64 -5.82 -29.59 -4.97
N GLU A 65 -4.72 -29.27 -5.64
CA GLU A 65 -4.18 -27.91 -5.67
C GLU A 65 -5.17 -26.92 -6.31
N LYS A 66 -5.80 -27.30 -7.44
CA LYS A 66 -6.85 -26.48 -8.07
C LYS A 66 -8.05 -26.27 -7.15
N GLU A 67 -8.49 -27.29 -6.41
CA GLU A 67 -9.57 -27.15 -5.43
C GLU A 67 -9.22 -26.18 -4.31
N LEU A 68 -7.98 -26.20 -3.80
CA LEU A 68 -7.52 -25.24 -2.80
C LEU A 68 -7.51 -23.81 -3.35
N LEU A 69 -7.03 -23.61 -4.58
CA LEU A 69 -7.05 -22.29 -5.24
C LEU A 69 -8.48 -21.76 -5.46
N VAL A 70 -9.44 -22.64 -5.75
CA VAL A 70 -10.86 -22.25 -5.84
C VAL A 70 -11.38 -21.79 -4.47
N LYS A 71 -11.11 -22.54 -3.40
CA LYS A 71 -11.50 -22.16 -2.03
C LYS A 71 -10.90 -20.83 -1.60
N GLU A 72 -9.63 -20.58 -1.92
CA GLU A 72 -8.96 -19.31 -1.64
C GLU A 72 -9.66 -18.14 -2.36
N LYS A 73 -10.00 -18.31 -3.65
CA LYS A 73 -10.73 -17.29 -4.42
C LYS A 73 -12.12 -17.01 -3.83
N GLU A 74 -12.83 -18.03 -3.37
CA GLU A 74 -14.12 -17.85 -2.70
C GLU A 74 -14.00 -17.06 -1.39
N LEU A 75 -12.94 -17.29 -0.61
CA LEU A 75 -12.68 -16.53 0.62
C LEU A 75 -12.36 -15.07 0.31
N LEU A 76 -11.51 -14.80 -0.69
CA LEU A 76 -11.21 -13.45 -1.15
C LEU A 76 -12.45 -12.71 -1.67
N LEU A 77 -13.37 -13.42 -2.34
CA LEU A 77 -14.63 -12.84 -2.79
C LEU A 77 -15.51 -12.45 -1.60
N LYS A 78 -15.64 -13.33 -0.59
CA LYS A 78 -16.38 -13.03 0.65
C LYS A 78 -15.80 -11.83 1.39
N GLU A 79 -14.47 -11.72 1.46
CA GLU A 79 -13.80 -10.57 2.08
C GLU A 79 -14.13 -9.27 1.35
N LYS A 80 -14.08 -9.27 0.01
CA LYS A 80 -14.47 -8.11 -0.81
C LYS A 80 -15.92 -7.70 -0.59
N GLU A 81 -16.85 -8.66 -0.53
CA GLU A 81 -18.25 -8.38 -0.22
C GLU A 81 -18.43 -7.71 1.14
N LEU A 82 -17.67 -8.15 2.17
CA LEU A 82 -17.70 -7.54 3.50
C LEU A 82 -17.14 -6.11 3.50
N LEU A 83 -16.08 -5.85 2.73
CA LEU A 83 -15.53 -4.51 2.56
C LEU A 83 -16.53 -3.56 1.89
N VAL A 84 -17.18 -3.99 0.81
CA VAL A 84 -18.22 -3.20 0.14
C VAL A 84 -19.37 -2.87 1.10
N LYS A 85 -19.87 -3.86 1.86
CA LYS A 85 -20.92 -3.63 2.88
C LYS A 85 -20.49 -2.64 3.96
N LYS A 86 -19.20 -2.60 4.30
CA LYS A 86 -18.65 -1.66 5.28
C LYS A 86 -18.60 -0.24 4.70
N GLU A 87 -18.15 -0.09 3.46
CA GLU A 87 -18.13 1.19 2.74
C GLU A 87 -19.54 1.76 2.55
N GLU A 88 -20.51 0.92 2.15
CA GLU A 88 -21.92 1.32 2.03
C GLU A 88 -22.49 1.87 3.36
N LYS A 89 -22.18 1.21 4.48
CA LYS A 89 -22.58 1.68 5.82
C LYS A 89 -21.94 3.02 6.18
N GLU A 90 -20.68 3.22 5.81
CA GLU A 90 -19.96 4.47 6.07
C GLU A 90 -20.54 5.63 5.25
N ILE A 91 -20.87 5.38 3.98
CA ILE A 91 -21.57 6.35 3.12
C ILE A 91 -22.92 6.73 3.73
N LEU A 92 -23.71 5.75 4.17
CA LEU A 92 -25.02 5.99 4.77
C LEU A 92 -24.94 6.79 6.09
N LEU A 93 -23.89 6.60 6.88
CA LEU A 93 -23.62 7.41 8.07
C LEU A 93 -23.28 8.86 7.69
N LEU A 94 -22.43 9.07 6.68
CA LEU A 94 -22.07 10.40 6.19
C LEU A 94 -23.28 11.16 5.62
N GLU A 95 -24.22 10.47 4.97
CA GLU A 95 -25.47 11.07 4.49
C GLU A 95 -26.36 11.53 5.66
N LYS A 96 -26.53 10.70 6.69
CA LYS A 96 -27.27 11.07 7.90
C LYS A 96 -26.67 12.29 8.60
N ASP A 97 -25.34 12.35 8.70
CA ASP A 97 -24.65 13.50 9.28
C ASP A 97 -24.87 14.78 8.46
N LYS A 98 -24.87 14.68 7.12
CA LYS A 98 -25.18 15.83 6.25
C LYS A 98 -26.60 16.33 6.46
N ASP A 99 -27.58 15.43 6.62
CA ASP A 99 -28.97 15.83 6.85
C ASP A 99 -29.15 16.47 8.24
N LEU A 100 -28.51 15.93 9.28
CA LEU A 100 -28.50 16.54 10.61
C LEU A 100 -27.88 17.95 10.59
N ARG A 101 -26.80 18.15 9.80
CA ARG A 101 -26.19 19.48 9.62
C ARG A 101 -27.14 20.46 8.92
N LYS A 102 -27.86 20.02 7.88
CA LYS A 102 -28.86 20.86 7.20
C LYS A 102 -30.00 21.24 8.15
N GLU A 103 -30.47 20.31 8.98
CA GLU A 103 -31.51 20.59 9.97
C GLU A 103 -31.04 21.62 11.02
N ASN A 104 -29.83 21.43 11.56
CA ASN A 104 -29.24 22.37 12.51
C ASN A 104 -29.07 23.78 11.91
N LEU A 105 -28.63 23.87 10.66
CA LEU A 105 -28.51 25.14 9.94
C LEU A 105 -29.87 25.84 9.78
N LEU A 106 -30.90 25.08 9.36
CA LEU A 106 -32.27 25.60 9.26
C LEU A 106 -32.80 26.07 10.63
N ARG A 107 -32.48 25.36 11.71
CA ARG A 107 -32.86 25.76 13.08
C ARG A 107 -32.20 27.08 13.48
N LEU A 108 -30.91 27.26 13.19
CA LEU A 108 -30.19 28.50 13.44
C LEU A 108 -30.77 29.68 12.63
N GLN A 109 -31.10 29.46 11.35
CA GLN A 109 -31.76 30.48 10.53
C GLN A 109 -33.11 30.90 11.10
N ARG A 110 -33.93 29.94 11.60
CA ARG A 110 -35.21 30.25 12.25
C ARG A 110 -35.03 31.04 13.56
N LEU A 111 -33.97 30.80 14.31
CA LEU A 111 -33.64 31.56 15.53
C LEU A 111 -33.15 32.97 15.20
N GLY A 112 -32.32 33.14 14.16
CA GLY A 112 -31.89 34.45 13.68
C GLY A 112 -33.03 35.32 13.13
N ALA A 113 -34.02 34.70 12.46
CA ALA A 113 -35.20 35.40 11.94
C ALA A 113 -36.16 35.88 13.05
N ARG A 114 -36.03 35.40 14.29
CA ARG A 114 -36.85 35.85 15.43
C ARG A 114 -36.37 37.12 16.13
N GLY A 115 -35.31 37.78 15.64
CA GLY A 115 -35.05 39.18 15.98
C GLY A 115 -34.77 39.47 17.46
N GLU A 116 -34.04 38.59 18.16
CA GLU A 116 -33.56 38.85 19.53
C GLU A 116 -32.05 39.15 19.62
N PHE A 117 -31.38 39.41 18.48
CA PHE A 117 -30.05 40.02 18.49
C PHE A 117 -30.14 41.44 17.98
N GLY A 118 -30.01 42.38 18.92
CA GLY A 118 -29.96 43.80 18.66
C GLY A 118 -28.92 44.15 17.59
N SER A 119 -29.35 45.04 16.70
CA SER A 119 -28.60 45.68 15.64
C SER A 119 -27.16 46.06 16.05
N ALA A 120 -26.19 45.29 15.56
CA ALA A 120 -24.83 45.77 15.32
C ALA A 120 -24.63 45.85 13.80
N ALA A 121 -24.96 47.03 13.26
CA ALA A 121 -24.71 47.38 11.87
C ALA A 121 -23.20 47.53 11.64
N GLY A 122 -22.75 46.99 10.51
CA GLY A 122 -21.51 47.40 9.84
C GLY A 122 -20.29 46.61 10.29
N LEU A 123 -19.90 45.63 9.48
CA LEU A 123 -18.51 45.38 9.09
C LEU A 123 -18.56 44.42 7.90
N GLY A 124 -18.43 44.98 6.70
CA GLY A 124 -18.08 44.21 5.52
C GLY A 124 -16.66 43.69 5.71
N VAL A 125 -16.54 42.44 6.16
CA VAL A 125 -15.28 41.73 6.21
C VAL A 125 -15.16 40.96 4.91
N GLU A 126 -14.48 41.57 3.92
CA GLU A 126 -13.80 40.77 2.91
C GLU A 126 -12.88 39.80 3.67
N SER A 127 -13.20 38.52 3.61
CA SER A 127 -12.38 37.43 4.15
C SER A 127 -11.05 37.43 3.40
N THR A 128 -10.08 38.22 3.85
CA THR A 128 -8.69 38.07 3.46
C THR A 128 -8.24 36.72 3.99
N ALA A 129 -8.20 35.70 3.14
CA ALA A 129 -7.78 34.37 3.53
C ALA A 129 -6.40 34.46 4.20
N GLY A 130 -6.33 34.06 5.47
CA GLY A 130 -5.09 34.12 6.24
C GLY A 130 -4.07 33.16 5.63
N SER A 131 -2.95 33.69 5.14
CA SER A 131 -1.84 32.83 4.72
C SER A 131 -1.13 32.30 5.97
N VAL A 132 -1.19 30.99 6.18
CA VAL A 132 -0.62 30.32 7.36
C VAL A 132 0.53 29.42 6.89
N PRO A 133 1.76 29.61 7.40
CA PRO A 133 2.85 28.67 7.14
C PRO A 133 2.53 27.33 7.81
N ILE A 134 2.81 26.22 7.14
CA ILE A 134 2.58 24.85 7.66
C ILE A 134 3.26 24.66 9.02
N SER A 135 4.50 25.11 9.16
CA SER A 135 5.25 25.07 10.42
C SER A 135 4.65 25.93 11.55
N GLY A 136 3.75 26.86 11.21
CA GLY A 136 3.03 27.71 12.15
C GLY A 136 1.65 27.18 12.53
N VAL A 137 1.24 26.02 12.00
CA VAL A 137 -0.05 25.41 12.36
C VAL A 137 0.01 24.94 13.82
N ASN A 138 -0.89 25.48 14.62
CA ASN A 138 -1.11 25.11 16.01
C ASN A 138 -2.45 24.36 16.18
N SER A 139 -2.78 23.97 17.41
CA SER A 139 -4.00 23.24 17.73
C SER A 139 -5.28 23.98 17.32
N THR A 140 -5.33 25.30 17.50
CA THR A 140 -6.49 26.13 17.14
C THR A 140 -6.71 26.13 15.63
N THR A 141 -5.65 26.43 14.86
CA THR A 141 -5.70 26.45 13.39
C THR A 141 -6.10 25.06 12.85
N TRP A 142 -5.54 24.01 13.45
CA TRP A 142 -5.88 22.64 13.09
C TRP A 142 -7.34 22.32 13.36
N GLU A 143 -7.89 22.69 14.52
CA GLU A 143 -9.28 22.39 14.85
C GLU A 143 -10.26 23.14 13.95
N ASP A 144 -9.93 24.36 13.53
CA ASP A 144 -10.70 25.10 12.52
C ASP A 144 -10.72 24.34 11.18
N ILE A 145 -9.55 23.93 10.68
CA ILE A 145 -9.41 23.13 9.46
C ILE A 145 -10.20 21.82 9.61
N ARG A 146 -10.00 21.10 10.71
CA ARG A 146 -10.59 19.81 10.99
C ARG A 146 -12.12 19.88 11.03
N THR A 147 -12.66 20.88 11.69
CA THR A 147 -14.11 21.09 11.82
C THR A 147 -14.73 21.37 10.46
N VAL A 148 -14.11 22.24 9.67
CA VAL A 148 -14.61 22.64 8.35
C VAL A 148 -14.54 21.50 7.34
N TYR A 149 -13.41 20.79 7.29
CA TYR A 149 -13.16 19.73 6.31
C TYR A 149 -13.57 18.34 6.80
N ASN A 150 -14.10 18.23 8.01
CA ASN A 150 -14.48 16.98 8.65
C ASN A 150 -13.36 15.93 8.63
N VAL A 151 -12.13 16.37 8.91
CA VAL A 151 -10.95 15.50 8.84
C VAL A 151 -10.88 14.63 10.10
N VAL A 152 -10.69 13.33 9.90
CA VAL A 152 -10.45 12.38 10.98
C VAL A 152 -9.03 11.85 10.85
N ILE A 153 -8.15 12.25 11.77
CA ILE A 153 -6.83 11.63 11.88
C ILE A 153 -6.98 10.37 12.72
N ARG A 154 -6.62 9.24 12.11
CA ARG A 154 -6.46 7.98 12.83
C ARG A 154 -4.99 7.83 13.18
N MET A 155 -4.67 7.93 14.46
CA MET A 155 -3.36 7.48 14.92
C MET A 155 -3.32 5.96 14.83
N VAL A 156 -2.40 5.43 14.05
CA VAL A 156 -2.22 4.00 13.88
C VAL A 156 -0.89 3.65 14.55
N SER A 157 -0.90 3.40 15.86
CA SER A 157 0.31 3.01 16.60
C SER A 157 0.71 1.55 16.35
N THR A 158 -0.12 0.81 15.63
CA THR A 158 0.04 -0.61 15.35
C THR A 158 -0.36 -0.84 13.90
N ALA A 159 0.52 -0.47 12.97
CA ALA A 159 0.51 -1.21 11.73
C ALA A 159 0.66 -2.70 12.12
N LEU A 160 -0.20 -3.56 11.58
CA LEU A 160 0.10 -4.99 11.47
C LEU A 160 1.32 -5.08 10.57
N LEU A 161 2.50 -4.78 11.14
CA LEU A 161 3.78 -4.90 10.48
C LEU A 161 3.99 -6.40 10.36
N THR A 162 3.54 -6.96 9.24
CA THR A 162 3.96 -8.30 8.81
C THR A 162 5.43 -8.29 8.40
N ALA A 163 6.06 -7.12 8.37
CA ALA A 163 7.50 -6.96 8.19
C ALA A 163 8.21 -7.51 9.44
N ALA A 164 9.25 -8.32 9.20
CA ALA A 164 10.11 -8.82 10.26
C ALA A 164 10.71 -7.67 11.06
N GLU A 165 10.83 -7.85 12.37
CA GLU A 165 11.46 -6.88 13.25
C GLU A 165 12.93 -6.68 12.83
N VAL A 166 13.33 -5.43 12.62
CA VAL A 166 14.71 -5.09 12.29
C VAL A 166 15.45 -4.88 13.60
N HIS A 167 16.23 -5.87 14.02
CA HIS A 167 16.92 -5.83 15.32
C HIS A 167 18.07 -4.81 15.35
N GLU A 168 18.70 -4.50 14.22
CA GLU A 168 19.85 -3.59 14.13
C GLU A 168 19.68 -2.58 12.99
N THR A 169 19.66 -1.29 13.35
CA THR A 169 19.74 -0.17 12.41
C THR A 169 20.94 0.68 12.75
N GLU A 170 21.69 1.14 11.73
CA GLU A 170 22.76 2.12 11.92
C GLU A 170 22.15 3.38 12.56
N PRO A 171 22.72 3.98 13.61
CA PRO A 171 22.15 5.18 14.21
C PRO A 171 22.33 6.40 13.31
N PHE A 172 21.29 7.23 13.15
CA PHE A 172 21.44 8.52 12.51
C PHE A 172 22.19 9.50 13.43
N SER A 173 23.18 10.21 12.88
CA SER A 173 23.97 11.20 13.63
C SER A 173 23.77 12.59 13.05
N TRP A 174 23.05 13.42 13.80
CA TRP A 174 22.83 14.83 13.47
C TRP A 174 24.13 15.62 13.47
N GLN A 175 24.33 16.45 12.45
CA GLN A 175 25.42 17.41 12.41
C GLN A 175 25.07 18.66 13.25
N PRO A 176 26.07 19.47 13.68
CA PRO A 176 25.84 20.63 14.55
C PRO A 176 24.89 21.70 13.98
N GLN A 177 24.70 21.75 12.66
CA GLN A 177 23.82 22.71 11.99
C GLN A 177 22.34 22.47 12.34
N GLY A 178 21.46 23.43 12.08
CA GLY A 178 20.00 23.26 12.29
C GLY A 178 19.38 22.16 11.41
N GLU A 179 18.17 21.71 11.78
CA GLU A 179 17.37 20.71 11.03
C GLU A 179 17.15 21.14 9.57
N ALA A 180 16.73 22.39 9.38
CA ALA A 180 16.50 22.97 8.06
C ALA A 180 17.79 23.24 7.24
N ASN A 181 18.96 22.78 7.71
CA ASN A 181 20.19 22.90 6.93
C ASN A 181 20.27 21.76 5.88
N PRO A 182 20.60 22.08 4.61
CA PRO A 182 20.73 21.05 3.56
C PRO A 182 21.70 19.91 3.89
N ILE A 183 22.74 20.15 4.70
CA ILE A 183 23.68 19.11 5.14
C ILE A 183 22.93 18.01 5.90
N ASN A 184 22.13 18.38 6.90
CA ASN A 184 21.38 17.43 7.70
C ASN A 184 20.27 16.76 6.89
N ARG A 185 19.56 17.50 6.03
CA ARG A 185 18.51 16.93 5.19
C ARG A 185 19.05 15.94 4.16
N ASN A 186 20.15 16.27 3.49
CA ASN A 186 20.81 15.36 2.54
C ASN A 186 21.33 14.11 3.26
N ALA A 187 21.92 14.26 4.45
CA ALA A 187 22.33 13.12 5.27
C ALA A 187 21.12 12.24 5.65
N ALA A 188 19.99 12.83 6.03
CA ALA A 188 18.76 12.11 6.35
C ALA A 188 18.15 11.38 5.14
N VAL A 189 18.13 12.00 3.95
CA VAL A 189 17.69 11.35 2.70
C VAL A 189 18.59 10.16 2.36
N GLN A 190 19.91 10.31 2.47
CA GLN A 190 20.86 9.21 2.25
C GLN A 190 20.69 8.10 3.27
N TYR A 191 20.51 8.45 4.55
CA TYR A 191 20.25 7.51 5.62
C TYR A 191 18.97 6.70 5.36
N LEU A 192 17.85 7.37 5.08
CA LEU A 192 16.58 6.72 4.76
C LEU A 192 16.70 5.84 3.51
N SER A 193 17.43 6.27 2.47
CA SER A 193 17.64 5.46 1.27
C SER A 193 18.42 4.16 1.53
N ARG A 194 19.30 4.16 2.55
CA ARG A 194 20.05 2.96 2.96
C ARG A 194 19.23 2.08 3.89
N MET A 195 18.58 2.66 4.90
CA MET A 195 17.90 1.93 5.96
C MET A 195 16.49 1.50 5.58
N VAL A 196 15.83 2.27 4.73
CA VAL A 196 14.48 2.01 4.20
C VAL A 196 14.54 2.21 2.68
N PRO A 197 15.12 1.25 1.93
CA PRO A 197 15.24 1.37 0.48
C PRO A 197 13.87 1.62 -0.16
N PRO A 198 13.74 2.63 -1.03
CA PRO A 198 12.46 2.95 -1.63
C PRO A 198 12.00 1.77 -2.50
N PRO A 199 10.70 1.42 -2.50
CA PRO A 199 10.16 0.41 -3.40
C PRO A 199 10.42 0.77 -4.87
N ALA A 200 10.41 -0.24 -5.75
CA ALA A 200 10.58 -0.02 -7.18
C ALA A 200 9.60 1.06 -7.72
N GLY A 201 10.15 2.03 -8.46
CA GLY A 201 9.40 3.18 -8.98
C GLY A 201 9.13 4.29 -7.97
N GLN A 202 9.79 4.28 -6.81
CA GLN A 202 9.76 5.35 -5.82
C GLN A 202 11.18 5.83 -5.50
N GLU A 203 11.31 7.05 -4.99
CA GLU A 203 12.58 7.62 -4.53
C GLU A 203 12.37 8.63 -3.40
N TRP A 204 13.34 8.68 -2.48
CA TRP A 204 13.39 9.69 -1.42
C TRP A 204 13.79 11.05 -1.99
N TYR A 205 13.17 12.11 -1.50
CA TYR A 205 13.26 13.46 -2.04
C TYR A 205 13.43 14.50 -0.90
N ASP A 206 14.33 15.48 -1.07
CA ASP A 206 14.45 16.64 -0.17
C ASP A 206 13.26 17.58 -0.41
N GLY A 207 12.19 17.39 0.36
CA GLY A 207 10.96 18.18 0.24
C GLY A 207 11.21 19.66 0.51
N ALA A 208 12.09 19.97 1.45
CA ALA A 208 12.41 21.35 1.83
C ALA A 208 13.24 22.11 0.77
N ALA A 209 13.84 21.41 -0.20
CA ALA A 209 14.42 22.05 -1.38
C ALA A 209 13.36 22.78 -2.22
N ARG A 210 12.08 22.38 -2.12
CA ARG A 210 10.95 22.99 -2.83
C ARG A 210 9.97 23.64 -1.86
N ARG A 211 10.20 24.93 -1.58
CA ARG A 211 9.47 25.71 -0.54
C ARG A 211 7.94 25.72 -0.64
N ASN A 212 7.37 25.42 -1.80
CA ASN A 212 5.95 25.47 -2.09
C ASN A 212 5.35 24.10 -2.45
N MET A 213 6.03 23.00 -2.13
CA MET A 213 5.59 21.65 -2.49
C MET A 213 4.21 21.31 -1.90
N LEU A 214 3.93 21.82 -0.69
CA LEU A 214 2.67 21.60 0.04
C LEU A 214 1.85 22.89 0.17
N ASP A 215 2.02 23.85 -0.75
CA ASP A 215 1.10 24.98 -0.82
C ASP A 215 -0.33 24.47 -1.09
N CYS A 216 -1.31 24.95 -0.35
CA CYS A 216 -2.70 24.54 -0.52
C CYS A 216 -3.69 25.65 -0.16
N ASP A 217 -4.71 25.83 -1.00
CA ASP A 217 -5.84 26.69 -0.69
C ASP A 217 -6.95 25.88 -0.02
N LEU A 218 -7.34 26.31 1.18
CA LEU A 218 -8.44 25.75 1.95
C LEU A 218 -9.59 26.78 2.02
N PRO A 219 -10.34 26.99 0.92
CA PRO A 219 -11.30 28.09 0.80
C PRO A 219 -12.42 28.03 1.84
N MET A 220 -12.90 26.83 2.22
CA MET A 220 -13.96 26.70 3.23
C MET A 220 -13.53 27.16 4.63
N ALA A 221 -12.23 27.08 4.93
CA ALA A 221 -11.68 27.56 6.20
C ALA A 221 -11.14 29.00 6.09
N GLY A 222 -11.15 29.60 4.89
CA GLY A 222 -10.53 30.90 4.66
C GLY A 222 -9.02 30.90 4.93
N ILE A 223 -8.34 29.76 4.73
CA ILE A 223 -6.91 29.59 5.03
C ILE A 223 -6.16 29.25 3.74
N LYS A 224 -4.98 29.85 3.58
CA LYS A 224 -4.00 29.45 2.56
C LYS A 224 -2.76 28.89 3.25
N LEU A 225 -2.56 27.59 3.13
CA LEU A 225 -1.40 26.90 3.69
C LEU A 225 -0.19 27.09 2.78
N ARG A 226 0.95 27.41 3.40
CA ARG A 226 2.22 27.63 2.70
C ARG A 226 3.33 26.77 3.29
N GLY A 227 4.07 26.08 2.44
CA GLY A 227 5.27 25.37 2.87
C GLY A 227 5.56 24.07 2.13
N SER A 228 6.34 23.24 2.81
CA SER A 228 6.78 21.92 2.37
C SER A 228 6.92 21.02 3.59
N CYS A 229 7.26 19.75 3.37
CA CYS A 229 7.79 18.86 4.41
C CYS A 229 9.32 18.77 4.28
N ASP A 230 9.99 18.23 5.30
CA ASP A 230 11.45 18.08 5.25
C ASP A 230 11.89 17.05 4.21
N ILE A 231 11.32 15.86 4.26
CA ILE A 231 11.61 14.75 3.33
C ILE A 231 10.31 14.16 2.81
N ALA A 232 10.31 13.68 1.57
CA ALA A 232 9.20 12.91 1.02
C ALA A 232 9.67 11.62 0.35
N LEU A 233 8.83 10.59 0.38
CA LEU A 233 8.92 9.45 -0.54
C LEU A 233 7.94 9.71 -1.68
N CYS A 234 8.47 9.79 -2.90
CA CYS A 234 7.69 10.14 -4.08
C CYS A 234 7.76 9.01 -5.13
N THR A 235 6.81 8.98 -6.07
CA THR A 235 6.99 8.18 -7.28
C THR A 235 8.14 8.76 -8.13
N SER A 236 9.00 7.90 -8.67
CA SER A 236 10.13 8.34 -9.50
C SER A 236 9.68 8.99 -10.81
N ALA A 237 8.45 8.72 -11.26
CA ALA A 237 7.86 9.41 -12.40
C ALA A 237 7.57 10.89 -12.07
N ALA A 238 7.01 11.18 -10.89
CA ALA A 238 6.72 12.53 -10.44
C ALA A 238 7.99 13.36 -10.23
N VAL A 239 9.02 12.77 -9.61
CA VAL A 239 10.31 13.44 -9.38
C VAL A 239 11.01 13.76 -10.71
N ARG A 240 11.12 12.78 -11.62
CA ARG A 240 11.69 13.01 -12.97
C ARG A 240 10.88 13.99 -13.81
N GLY A 241 9.57 14.04 -13.59
CA GLY A 241 8.67 15.02 -14.20
C GLY A 241 8.73 16.41 -13.56
N ASN A 242 9.60 16.63 -12.55
CA ASN A 242 9.70 17.86 -11.78
C ASN A 242 8.39 18.29 -11.10
N LEU A 243 7.57 17.29 -10.73
CA LEU A 243 6.28 17.43 -10.08
C LEU A 243 6.14 16.49 -8.85
N PRO A 244 7.13 16.42 -7.93
CA PRO A 244 7.11 15.53 -6.76
C PRO A 244 5.82 15.60 -5.93
N GLU A 245 5.17 16.77 -5.84
CA GLU A 245 3.92 16.97 -5.12
C GLU A 245 2.77 16.06 -5.60
N HIS A 246 2.81 15.61 -6.87
CA HIS A 246 1.81 14.71 -7.45
C HIS A 246 2.13 13.23 -7.29
N GLY A 247 3.26 12.90 -6.64
CA GLY A 247 3.72 11.53 -6.44
C GLY A 247 3.88 11.14 -4.97
N LEU A 248 3.30 11.88 -4.02
CA LEU A 248 3.57 11.74 -2.59
C LEU A 248 3.02 10.41 -2.05
N ARG A 249 3.89 9.62 -1.42
CA ARG A 249 3.59 8.37 -0.70
C ARG A 249 3.80 8.53 0.80
N ILE A 250 4.88 9.21 1.18
CA ILE A 250 5.21 9.50 2.57
C ILE A 250 5.66 10.95 2.63
N VAL A 251 5.16 11.70 3.61
CA VAL A 251 5.74 12.98 4.03
C VAL A 251 6.38 12.78 5.39
N VAL A 252 7.60 13.25 5.55
CA VAL A 252 8.40 13.09 6.76
C VAL A 252 8.75 14.47 7.29
N GLU A 253 8.36 14.71 8.53
CA GLU A 253 8.79 15.86 9.32
C GLU A 253 9.93 15.44 10.25
N LEU A 254 11.05 16.14 10.16
CA LEU A 254 12.23 15.85 10.97
C LEU A 254 12.35 16.83 12.12
N LYS A 255 12.68 16.30 13.30
CA LYS A 255 12.92 17.09 14.50
C LYS A 255 14.06 16.45 15.29
N LYS A 256 15.12 17.19 15.59
CA LYS A 256 16.24 16.70 16.39
C LYS A 256 15.83 16.29 17.80
N ASP A 257 14.91 17.04 18.38
CA ASP A 257 14.43 16.84 19.73
C ASP A 257 12.93 16.54 19.70
N GLU A 258 12.53 15.46 20.36
CA GLU A 258 11.12 15.04 20.46
C GLU A 258 10.21 16.13 21.07
N VAL A 259 10.76 16.99 21.93
CA VAL A 259 10.01 18.12 22.53
C VAL A 259 9.50 19.13 21.50
N ASN A 260 10.11 19.15 20.31
CA ASN A 260 9.71 20.04 19.21
C ASN A 260 8.73 19.37 18.25
N PHE A 261 8.27 18.15 18.53
CA PHE A 261 7.30 17.45 17.71
C PHE A 261 5.97 18.21 17.71
N ASN A 262 5.53 18.64 16.52
CA ASN A 262 4.25 19.29 16.32
C ASN A 262 3.32 18.37 15.51
N PRO A 263 2.44 17.58 16.16
CA PRO A 263 1.54 16.68 15.45
C PRO A 263 0.53 17.43 14.57
N TYR A 264 0.23 18.70 14.85
CA TYR A 264 -0.69 19.51 14.04
C TYR A 264 -0.06 19.97 12.72
N GLN A 265 1.26 20.19 12.72
CA GLN A 265 2.01 20.43 11.50
C GLN A 265 1.95 19.19 10.60
N LEU A 266 2.31 18.02 11.13
CA LEU A 266 2.29 16.76 10.38
C LEU A 266 0.88 16.43 9.86
N ALA A 267 -0.14 16.67 10.69
CA ALA A 267 -1.55 16.53 10.32
C ALA A 267 -1.91 17.32 9.06
N VAL A 268 -1.47 18.58 8.98
CA VAL A 268 -1.73 19.43 7.82
C VAL A 268 -0.89 19.01 6.62
N GLU A 269 0.37 18.63 6.80
CA GLU A 269 1.20 18.09 5.73
C GLU A 269 0.55 16.85 5.09
N LEU A 270 0.05 15.93 5.93
CA LEU A 270 -0.66 14.74 5.47
C LEU A 270 -1.96 15.08 4.75
N LEU A 271 -2.74 16.04 5.27
CA LEU A 271 -3.96 16.52 4.61
C LEU A 271 -3.64 17.05 3.20
N VAL A 272 -2.63 17.92 3.07
CA VAL A 272 -2.23 18.49 1.78
C VAL A 272 -1.66 17.41 0.86
N ALA A 273 -0.82 16.50 1.36
CA ALA A 273 -0.28 15.39 0.59
C ALA A 273 -1.41 14.52 0.01
N ASN A 274 -2.42 14.21 0.83
CA ASN A 274 -3.58 13.42 0.39
C ASN A 274 -4.40 14.16 -0.67
N GLN A 275 -4.53 15.48 -0.58
CA GLN A 275 -5.20 16.27 -1.62
C GLN A 275 -4.42 16.30 -2.94
N ARG A 276 -3.08 16.35 -2.87
CA ARG A 276 -2.21 16.38 -4.04
C ARG A 276 -2.04 15.01 -4.71
N SER A 277 -2.11 13.94 -3.93
CA SER A 277 -1.89 12.55 -4.36
C SER A 277 -2.96 11.58 -3.82
N PRO A 278 -4.27 11.81 -4.10
CA PRO A 278 -5.38 11.11 -3.41
C PRO A 278 -5.40 9.60 -3.67
N PHE A 279 -4.98 9.16 -4.85
CA PHE A 279 -4.95 7.73 -5.21
C PHE A 279 -3.79 6.97 -4.55
N LEU A 280 -2.84 7.69 -3.96
CA LEU A 280 -1.63 7.10 -3.38
C LEU A 280 -1.75 6.85 -1.88
N LYS A 281 -2.79 7.41 -1.23
CA LYS A 281 -3.08 7.29 0.21
C LYS A 281 -1.82 7.55 1.06
N PRO A 282 -1.26 8.77 1.01
CA PRO A 282 0.01 9.06 1.64
C PRO A 282 -0.04 8.86 3.17
N ILE A 283 1.14 8.69 3.76
CA ILE A 283 1.35 8.55 5.20
C ILE A 283 2.20 9.73 5.70
N GLY A 284 1.88 10.26 6.88
CA GLY A 284 2.71 11.24 7.57
C GLY A 284 3.56 10.56 8.63
N VAL A 285 4.86 10.86 8.65
CA VAL A 285 5.81 10.37 9.65
C VAL A 285 6.48 11.58 10.31
N MET A 286 6.56 11.57 11.64
CA MET A 286 7.38 12.51 12.39
C MET A 286 8.40 11.72 13.19
N THR A 287 9.68 12.08 13.05
CA THR A 287 10.79 11.30 13.60
C THR A 287 12.01 12.17 13.82
N ASP A 288 12.82 11.78 14.79
CA ASP A 288 14.16 12.30 15.04
C ASP A 288 15.27 11.49 14.38
N LEU A 289 14.92 10.37 13.74
CA LEU A 289 15.82 9.37 13.16
C LEU A 289 16.77 8.70 14.16
N VAL A 290 16.74 9.08 15.43
CA VAL A 290 17.63 8.56 16.47
C VAL A 290 16.92 7.41 17.17
N ARG A 291 17.60 6.28 17.31
CA ARG A 291 17.12 5.20 18.16
C ARG A 291 17.54 5.54 19.59
N HIS A 292 16.61 6.03 20.41
CA HIS A 292 16.76 5.90 21.85
C HIS A 292 16.80 4.39 22.14
N GLN A 293 17.89 3.88 22.70
CA GLN A 293 17.93 2.50 23.18
C GLN A 293 16.82 2.35 24.22
N CYS A 294 15.70 1.73 23.83
CA CYS A 294 14.71 1.23 24.77
C CYS A 294 15.23 -0.03 25.45
#